data_AF-A0A381UY09-F1
#
_entry.id   AF-A0A381UY09-F1
#
_cell.length_a   1.000
_cell.length_b   1.000
_cell.length_c   1.000
_cell.angle_alpha   90.00
_cell.angle_beta   90.00
_cell.angle_gamma   90.00
#
_symmetry.space_group_name_H-M   'P 1'
#
loop_
_entity.id
_entity.type
_entity.pdbx_description
1 polymer ?
#
loop_
_entity_poly.entity_id
_entity_poly.type
_entity_poly.pdbx_seq_one_letter_code
_entity_poly.pdbx_strand_id
1 'polypeptide(L)'
;MQRIQDLFVLAENDRRNQAYHHKKWSRSTEFHQWLQEDALPGLDMDQALALYRGSGGRDISGFKKNTIEDIRDGLDFLLYDNIKLEGRFEECATPGGAYRMAGTGKELPSYLLCLSNPGLFAVWNSNAEELLKQAGLLPNSIKRGPIGIRYLDMLEALNQVRARSGRRDFREIDELAYQAARTKSSTKAPGEIHP
;
A
#
# COMPACT_ATOMS: atom_id res chain seq x y z
N MET A 1 -4.31 27.84 5.69
CA MET A 1 -5.13 26.63 5.90
C MET A 1 -5.52 26.09 4.54
N GLN A 2 -5.07 24.91 4.16
CA GLN A 2 -5.50 24.23 2.93
C GLN A 2 -6.98 23.82 3.11
N ARG A 3 -7.85 24.08 2.14
CA ARG A 3 -9.24 23.62 2.25
C ARG A 3 -9.22 22.09 2.10
N ILE A 4 -10.03 21.39 2.89
CA ILE A 4 -10.15 19.92 2.82
C ILE A 4 -10.49 19.45 1.39
N GLN A 5 -11.21 20.28 0.62
CA GLN A 5 -11.50 20.01 -0.80
C GLN A 5 -10.23 19.96 -1.67
N ASP A 6 -9.23 20.80 -1.40
CA ASP A 6 -7.96 20.81 -2.14
C ASP A 6 -7.13 19.53 -1.90
N LEU A 7 -7.37 18.83 -0.78
CA LEU A 7 -6.73 17.55 -0.45
C LEU A 7 -7.22 16.42 -1.37
N PHE A 8 -8.43 16.56 -1.94
CA PHE A 8 -9.09 15.53 -2.75
C PHE A 8 -8.95 15.75 -4.25
N VAL A 9 -8.19 16.77 -4.66
CA VAL A 9 -7.88 17.03 -6.07
C VAL A 9 -6.51 16.44 -6.40
N LEU A 10 -6.48 15.49 -7.33
CA LEU A 10 -5.25 14.95 -7.87
C LEU A 10 -4.71 15.88 -8.96
N ALA A 11 -3.46 16.33 -8.83
CA ALA A 11 -2.79 17.11 -9.85
C ALA A 11 -2.26 16.18 -10.96
N GLU A 12 -3.09 15.87 -11.94
CA GLU A 12 -2.81 14.91 -13.03
C GLU A 12 -1.60 15.32 -13.90
N ASN A 13 -1.30 16.62 -13.97
CA ASN A 13 -0.16 17.18 -14.72
C ASN A 13 1.11 17.37 -13.87
N ASP A 14 1.09 16.99 -12.59
CA ASP A 14 2.28 17.08 -11.75
C ASP A 14 3.29 15.97 -12.11
N ARG A 15 4.49 16.36 -12.55
CA ARG A 15 5.54 15.43 -12.99
C ARG A 15 5.97 14.44 -11.90
N ARG A 16 5.86 14.80 -10.61
CA ARG A 16 6.25 13.92 -9.51
C ARG A 16 5.21 12.83 -9.29
N ASN A 17 3.92 13.17 -9.37
CA ASN A 17 2.84 12.18 -9.35
C ASN A 17 2.96 11.22 -10.53
N GLN A 18 3.18 11.74 -11.74
CA GLN A 18 3.39 10.90 -12.93
C GLN A 18 4.58 9.95 -12.77
N ALA A 19 5.71 10.44 -12.24
CA ALA A 19 6.87 9.61 -11.96
C ALA A 19 6.59 8.55 -10.88
N TYR A 20 5.82 8.91 -9.85
CA TYR A 20 5.42 7.98 -8.79
C TYR A 20 4.49 6.89 -9.32
N HIS A 21 3.44 7.26 -10.07
CA HIS A 21 2.55 6.33 -10.75
C HIS A 21 3.33 5.40 -11.68
N HIS A 22 4.19 5.96 -12.54
CA HIS A 22 4.99 5.16 -13.46
C HIS A 22 5.88 4.17 -12.70
N LYS A 23 6.54 4.60 -11.62
CA LYS A 23 7.38 3.71 -10.82
C LYS A 23 6.59 2.58 -10.14
N LYS A 24 5.38 2.86 -9.65
CA LYS A 24 4.65 1.95 -8.76
C LYS A 24 3.59 1.09 -9.46
N TRP A 25 2.96 1.63 -10.50
CA TRP A 25 1.73 1.10 -11.10
C TRP A 25 1.85 0.81 -12.61
N SER A 26 2.92 1.23 -13.30
CA SER A 26 3.07 0.98 -14.75
C SER A 26 3.05 -0.51 -15.12
N ARG A 27 3.54 -1.38 -14.23
CA ARG A 27 3.57 -2.84 -14.40
C ARG A 27 2.39 -3.54 -13.73
N SER A 28 1.35 -2.81 -13.29
CA SER A 28 0.26 -3.40 -12.51
C SER A 28 -0.47 -4.52 -13.24
N THR A 29 -0.69 -4.40 -14.55
CA THR A 29 -1.30 -5.47 -15.36
C THR A 29 -0.44 -6.73 -15.42
N GLU A 30 0.86 -6.58 -15.65
CA GLU A 30 1.83 -7.69 -15.67
C GLU A 30 1.92 -8.35 -14.28
N PHE A 31 2.02 -7.55 -13.23
CA PHE A 31 2.08 -8.05 -11.86
C PHE A 31 0.79 -8.77 -11.45
N HIS A 32 -0.37 -8.24 -11.86
CA HIS A 32 -1.65 -8.89 -11.62
C HIS A 32 -1.73 -10.27 -12.32
N GLN A 33 -1.15 -10.43 -13.50
CA GLN A 33 -1.11 -11.72 -14.20
C GLN A 33 -0.28 -12.75 -13.43
N TRP A 34 0.86 -12.37 -12.86
CA TRP A 34 1.68 -13.28 -12.05
C TRP A 34 1.02 -13.69 -10.74
N LEU A 35 0.08 -12.87 -10.25
CA LEU A 35 -0.65 -13.12 -9.02
C LEU A 35 -1.91 -13.96 -9.24
N GLN A 36 -2.28 -14.33 -10.48
CA GLN A 36 -3.43 -15.22 -10.72
C GLN A 36 -3.18 -16.61 -10.13
N GLU A 37 -4.23 -17.26 -9.65
CA GLU A 37 -4.17 -18.55 -8.94
C GLU A 37 -3.47 -19.64 -9.77
N ASP A 38 -3.70 -19.67 -11.08
CA ASP A 38 -3.09 -20.61 -12.02
C ASP A 38 -1.64 -20.26 -12.41
N ALA A 39 -1.27 -18.98 -12.34
CA ALA A 39 0.06 -18.48 -12.67
C ALA A 39 1.01 -18.48 -11.47
N LEU A 40 0.48 -18.37 -10.24
CA LEU A 40 1.24 -18.22 -9.01
C LEU A 40 2.26 -19.35 -8.76
N PRO A 41 1.97 -20.63 -9.06
CA PRO A 41 2.96 -21.71 -8.95
C PRO A 41 4.18 -21.52 -9.87
N GLY A 42 4.05 -20.72 -10.92
CA GLY A 42 5.13 -20.37 -11.85
C GLY A 42 5.95 -19.15 -11.43
N LEU A 43 5.54 -18.40 -10.41
CA LEU A 43 6.19 -17.15 -10.00
C LEU A 43 7.65 -17.38 -9.62
N ASP A 44 8.62 -16.78 -10.31
CA ASP A 44 10.04 -16.92 -9.98
C ASP A 44 10.55 -15.85 -9.00
N MET A 45 11.80 -15.99 -8.53
CA MET A 45 12.40 -15.07 -7.58
C MET A 45 12.63 -13.66 -8.16
N ASP A 46 12.85 -13.53 -9.47
CA ASP A 46 13.02 -12.23 -10.11
C ASP A 46 11.69 -11.47 -10.19
N GLN A 47 10.60 -12.18 -10.50
CA GLN A 47 9.23 -11.68 -10.46
C GLN A 47 8.81 -11.30 -9.04
N ALA A 48 9.11 -12.15 -8.05
CA ALA A 48 8.86 -11.86 -6.64
C ALA A 48 9.61 -10.60 -6.17
N LEU A 49 10.88 -10.44 -6.56
CA LEU A 49 11.66 -9.23 -6.29
C LEU A 49 11.11 -8.00 -6.99
N ALA A 50 10.55 -8.14 -8.19
CA ALA A 50 9.89 -7.04 -8.90
C ALA A 50 8.62 -6.58 -8.16
N LEU A 51 7.78 -7.52 -7.69
CA LEU A 51 6.62 -7.23 -6.83
C LEU A 51 7.04 -6.52 -5.54
N TYR A 52 8.08 -7.03 -4.85
CA TYR A 52 8.60 -6.43 -3.62
C TYR A 52 9.11 -5.00 -3.83
N ARG A 53 9.82 -4.73 -4.93
CA ARG A 53 10.27 -3.38 -5.27
C ARG A 53 9.09 -2.46 -5.63
N GLY A 54 8.08 -2.99 -6.31
CA GLY A 54 6.84 -2.29 -6.65
C GLY A 54 6.09 -1.80 -5.40
N SER A 55 6.05 -2.60 -4.33
CA SER A 55 5.43 -2.19 -3.07
C SER A 55 6.16 -1.06 -2.34
N GLY A 56 7.40 -0.75 -2.74
CA GLY A 56 8.28 0.19 -2.07
C GLY A 56 9.23 -0.43 -1.06
N GLY A 57 9.35 -1.77 -1.06
CA GLY A 57 10.28 -2.52 -0.24
C GLY A 57 11.73 -2.06 -0.40
N ARG A 58 12.46 -1.97 0.73
CA ARG A 58 13.84 -1.46 0.78
C ARG A 58 14.86 -2.47 1.27
N ASP A 59 14.45 -3.45 2.07
CA ASP A 59 15.33 -4.50 2.60
C ASP A 59 15.38 -5.68 1.62
N ILE A 60 16.02 -5.44 0.47
CA ILE A 60 16.19 -6.46 -0.58
C ILE A 60 17.02 -7.64 -0.04
N SER A 61 18.01 -7.38 0.81
CA SER A 61 18.83 -8.40 1.45
C SER A 61 18.01 -9.33 2.34
N GLY A 62 17.10 -8.77 3.15
CA GLY A 62 16.19 -9.54 3.98
C GLY A 62 15.17 -10.31 3.15
N PHE A 63 14.61 -9.68 2.12
CA PHE A 63 13.65 -10.34 1.22
C PHE A 63 14.24 -11.53 0.47
N LYS A 64 15.50 -11.45 0.05
CA LYS A 64 16.21 -12.56 -0.62
C LYS A 64 16.49 -13.77 0.28
N LYS A 65 16.20 -13.70 1.59
CA LYS A 65 16.34 -14.84 2.51
C LYS A 65 15.15 -15.80 2.45
N ASN A 66 14.01 -15.36 1.92
CA ASN A 66 12.86 -16.24 1.72
C ASN A 66 13.15 -17.21 0.56
N THR A 67 12.66 -18.44 0.65
CA THR A 67 12.61 -19.34 -0.52
C THR A 67 11.50 -18.90 -1.47
N ILE A 68 11.53 -19.36 -2.72
CA ILE A 68 10.44 -19.02 -3.65
C ILE A 68 9.14 -19.73 -3.25
N GLU A 69 9.26 -20.92 -2.66
CA GLU A 69 8.16 -21.69 -2.08
C GLU A 69 7.48 -20.90 -0.95
N ASP A 70 8.24 -20.39 0.03
CA ASP A 70 7.68 -19.57 1.13
C ASP A 70 6.95 -18.33 0.60
N ILE A 71 7.48 -17.71 -0.47
CA ILE A 71 6.85 -16.54 -1.09
C ILE A 71 5.54 -16.95 -1.75
N ARG A 72 5.53 -18.00 -2.57
CA ARG A 72 4.32 -18.48 -3.25
C ARG A 72 3.25 -18.88 -2.24
N ASP A 73 3.61 -19.62 -1.19
CA ASP A 73 2.70 -20.02 -0.11
C ASP A 73 2.11 -18.80 0.59
N GLY A 74 2.93 -17.79 0.91
CA GLY A 74 2.45 -16.55 1.53
C GLY A 74 1.55 -15.71 0.61
N LEU A 75 1.80 -15.73 -0.70
CA LEU A 75 0.94 -15.06 -1.68
C LEU A 75 -0.39 -15.80 -1.87
N ASP A 76 -0.35 -17.12 -1.96
CA ASP A 76 -1.52 -17.97 -2.09
C ASP A 76 -2.44 -17.81 -0.87
N PHE A 77 -1.84 -17.92 0.32
CA PHE A 77 -2.53 -17.69 1.58
C PHE A 77 -3.18 -16.30 1.63
N LEU A 78 -2.45 -15.25 1.25
CA LEU A 78 -2.97 -13.89 1.27
C LEU A 78 -4.12 -13.67 0.29
N LEU A 79 -4.05 -14.25 -0.90
CA LEU A 79 -4.95 -13.93 -2.02
C LEU A 79 -6.14 -14.87 -2.12
N TYR A 80 -5.95 -16.16 -1.84
CA TYR A 80 -6.89 -17.23 -2.20
C TYR A 80 -7.42 -18.06 -1.03
N ASP A 81 -6.78 -18.02 0.15
CA ASP A 81 -7.29 -18.76 1.30
C ASP A 81 -8.70 -18.28 1.72
N ASN A 82 -9.51 -19.23 2.21
CA ASN A 82 -10.90 -19.03 2.61
C ASN A 82 -11.06 -18.36 3.99
N ILE A 83 -9.98 -18.16 4.73
CA ILE A 83 -9.98 -17.37 5.95
C ILE A 83 -10.34 -15.91 5.63
N LYS A 84 -11.00 -15.24 6.58
CA LYS A 84 -11.32 -13.82 6.47
C LYS A 84 -10.08 -12.98 6.20
N LEU A 85 -10.26 -11.92 5.42
CA LEU A 85 -9.19 -10.99 5.03
C LEU A 85 -8.37 -10.47 6.23
N GLU A 86 -9.02 -10.18 7.36
CA GLU A 86 -8.34 -9.77 8.59
C GLU A 86 -7.29 -10.78 9.05
N GLY A 87 -7.63 -12.07 9.09
CA GLY A 87 -6.71 -13.14 9.50
C GLY A 87 -5.61 -13.35 8.47
N ARG A 88 -5.96 -13.32 7.18
CA ARG A 88 -4.97 -13.43 6.10
C ARG A 88 -3.94 -12.31 6.16
N PHE A 89 -4.40 -11.07 6.33
CA PHE A 89 -3.52 -9.92 6.45
C PHE A 89 -2.69 -9.95 7.74
N GLU A 90 -3.27 -10.41 8.86
CA GLU A 90 -2.57 -10.56 10.14
C GLU A 90 -1.32 -11.43 9.99
N GLU A 91 -1.47 -12.64 9.47
CA GLU A 91 -0.35 -13.60 9.35
C GLU A 91 0.73 -13.12 8.39
N CYS A 92 0.38 -12.35 7.36
CA CYS A 92 1.36 -11.84 6.40
C CYS A 92 2.07 -10.55 6.88
N ALA A 93 1.44 -9.75 7.75
CA ALA A 93 1.94 -8.43 8.11
C ALA A 93 2.49 -8.31 9.54
N THR A 94 2.08 -9.18 10.47
CA THR A 94 2.51 -9.14 11.89
C THR A 94 3.87 -9.82 12.10
N PRO A 95 4.77 -9.27 12.94
CA PRO A 95 6.03 -9.95 13.24
C PRO A 95 5.78 -11.32 13.87
N GLY A 96 6.32 -12.38 13.27
CA GLY A 96 6.10 -13.75 13.72
C GLY A 96 4.84 -14.43 13.17
N GLY A 97 4.08 -13.77 12.28
CA GLY A 97 3.00 -14.42 11.54
C GLY A 97 3.52 -15.51 10.60
N ALA A 98 2.73 -16.57 10.40
CA ALA A 98 3.17 -17.80 9.74
C ALA A 98 3.56 -17.59 8.26
N TYR A 99 2.94 -16.61 7.61
CA TYR A 99 3.13 -16.31 6.18
C TYR A 99 3.88 -14.99 5.95
N ARG A 100 4.49 -14.43 7.00
CA ARG A 100 5.26 -13.20 6.87
C ARG A 100 6.61 -13.46 6.20
N MET A 101 6.79 -12.81 5.05
CA MET A 101 8.08 -12.80 4.34
C MET A 101 9.10 -11.90 5.06
N ALA A 102 10.34 -12.36 5.16
CA ALA A 102 11.45 -11.59 5.71
C ALA A 102 11.70 -10.30 4.93
N GLY A 103 12.09 -9.21 5.62
CA GLY A 103 12.32 -7.90 5.01
C GLY A 103 11.05 -7.13 4.61
N THR A 104 9.87 -7.65 4.95
CA THR A 104 8.57 -7.04 4.61
C THR A 104 7.85 -6.50 5.84
N GLY A 105 6.85 -5.64 5.59
CA GLY A 105 5.87 -5.14 6.54
C GLY A 105 4.53 -5.01 5.84
N LYS A 106 3.55 -4.34 6.47
CA LYS A 106 2.17 -4.17 5.97
C LYS A 106 2.05 -3.60 4.55
N GLU A 107 3.07 -2.89 4.09
CA GLU A 107 3.13 -2.29 2.75
C GLU A 107 3.08 -3.35 1.64
N LEU A 108 3.75 -4.50 1.82
CA LEU A 108 3.75 -5.56 0.81
C LEU A 108 2.39 -6.24 0.65
N PRO A 109 1.77 -6.82 1.70
CA PRO A 109 0.48 -7.50 1.55
C PRO A 109 -0.63 -6.54 1.10
N SER A 110 -0.64 -5.29 1.58
CA SER A 110 -1.63 -4.30 1.11
C SER A 110 -1.43 -3.90 -0.35
N TYR A 111 -0.18 -3.82 -0.83
CA TYR A 111 0.13 -3.60 -2.24
C TYR A 111 -0.31 -4.78 -3.12
N LEU A 112 -0.05 -6.01 -2.70
CA LEU A 112 -0.44 -7.22 -3.44
C LEU A 112 -1.96 -7.36 -3.55
N LEU A 113 -2.69 -7.08 -2.46
CA LEU A 113 -4.14 -7.01 -2.48
C LEU A 113 -4.62 -5.91 -3.43
N CYS A 114 -4.00 -4.72 -3.39
CA CYS A 114 -4.35 -3.63 -4.31
C CYS A 114 -4.09 -4.01 -5.79
N LEU A 115 -3.03 -4.78 -6.08
CA LEU A 115 -2.80 -5.33 -7.41
C LEU A 115 -3.85 -6.36 -7.82
N SER A 116 -4.32 -7.21 -6.89
CA SER A 116 -5.33 -8.22 -7.20
C SER A 116 -6.70 -7.60 -7.46
N ASN A 117 -7.11 -6.59 -6.69
CA ASN A 117 -8.32 -5.84 -6.95
C ASN A 117 -8.21 -4.38 -6.48
N PRO A 118 -7.81 -3.44 -7.37
CA PRO A 118 -7.62 -2.05 -6.99
C PRO A 118 -8.95 -1.34 -6.67
N GLY A 119 -10.10 -1.88 -7.07
CA GLY A 119 -11.42 -1.37 -6.70
C GLY A 119 -11.83 -1.72 -5.27
N LEU A 120 -11.20 -2.73 -4.66
CA LEU A 120 -11.56 -3.22 -3.33
C LEU A 120 -10.48 -2.98 -2.28
N PHE A 121 -9.20 -3.01 -2.65
CA PHE A 121 -8.11 -3.03 -1.68
C PHE A 121 -7.17 -1.84 -1.85
N ALA A 122 -6.81 -1.23 -0.73
CA ALA A 122 -5.99 -0.03 -0.67
C ALA A 122 -4.59 -0.31 -0.13
N VAL A 123 -3.61 0.45 -0.58
CA VAL A 123 -2.23 0.34 -0.07
C VAL A 123 -2.12 1.00 1.30
N TRP A 124 -1.61 0.26 2.28
CA TRP A 124 -1.29 0.81 3.59
C TRP A 124 0.19 1.19 3.67
N ASN A 125 0.48 2.47 3.52
CA ASN A 125 1.80 3.06 3.73
C ASN A 125 1.72 4.38 4.51
N SER A 126 2.88 4.99 4.80
CA SER A 126 2.93 6.25 5.55
C SER A 126 2.23 7.43 4.84
N ASN A 127 2.17 7.43 3.51
CA ASN A 127 1.46 8.49 2.77
C ASN A 127 -0.05 8.36 3.00
N ALA A 128 -0.58 7.13 2.97
CA ALA A 128 -1.99 6.87 3.24
C ALA A 128 -2.38 7.30 4.66
N GLU A 129 -1.57 6.97 5.66
CA GLU A 129 -1.79 7.42 7.04
C GLU A 129 -1.77 8.96 7.15
N GLU A 130 -0.85 9.62 6.47
CA GLU A 130 -0.75 11.08 6.46
C GLU A 130 -1.94 11.73 5.74
N LEU A 131 -2.42 11.17 4.63
CA LEU A 131 -3.63 11.61 3.93
C LEU A 131 -4.85 11.53 4.87
N LEU A 132 -5.03 10.39 5.53
CA LEU A 132 -6.13 10.19 6.49
C LEU A 132 -6.04 11.16 7.66
N LYS A 133 -4.82 11.44 8.15
CA LYS A 133 -4.60 12.44 9.19
C LYS A 133 -5.00 13.84 8.73
N GLN A 134 -4.61 14.26 7.53
CA GLN A 134 -4.99 15.57 6.98
C GLN A 134 -6.50 15.67 6.69
N ALA A 135 -7.14 14.56 6.31
CA ALA A 135 -8.58 14.49 6.08
C ALA A 135 -9.41 14.42 7.38
N GLY A 136 -8.78 14.26 8.55
CA GLY A 136 -9.48 14.04 9.82
C GLY A 136 -10.17 12.67 9.90
N LEU A 137 -9.68 11.69 9.15
CA LEU A 137 -10.26 10.35 9.00
C LEU A 137 -9.36 9.23 9.55
N LEU A 138 -8.22 9.57 10.18
CA LEU A 138 -7.30 8.56 10.70
C LEU A 138 -7.98 7.71 11.80
N PRO A 139 -8.11 6.38 11.62
CA PRO A 139 -8.77 5.54 12.61
C PRO A 139 -8.04 5.54 13.96
N ASN A 140 -8.79 5.59 15.06
CA ASN A 140 -8.21 5.52 16.41
C ASN A 140 -7.52 4.17 16.70
N SER A 141 -8.03 3.10 16.08
CA SER A 141 -7.48 1.74 16.15
C SER A 141 -6.10 1.63 15.52
N ILE A 142 -5.65 2.59 14.70
CA ILE A 142 -4.37 2.46 13.99
C ILE A 142 -3.16 2.32 14.93
N LYS A 143 -3.32 2.64 16.22
CA LYS A 143 -2.28 2.52 17.26
C LYS A 143 -2.37 1.25 18.10
N ARG A 144 -3.48 0.51 18.07
CA ARG A 144 -3.75 -0.61 19.00
C ARG A 144 -4.57 -1.71 18.34
N GLY A 145 -4.27 -2.95 18.70
CA GLY A 145 -5.00 -4.13 18.23
C GLY A 145 -4.34 -4.85 17.05
N PRO A 146 -4.94 -5.97 16.61
CA PRO A 146 -4.43 -6.81 15.52
C PRO A 146 -4.25 -6.01 14.23
N ILE A 147 -3.16 -6.24 13.50
CA ILE A 147 -2.87 -5.51 12.26
C ILE A 147 -3.90 -5.80 11.17
N GLY A 148 -4.51 -6.99 11.16
CA GLY A 148 -5.59 -7.36 10.25
C GLY A 148 -6.82 -6.48 10.41
N ILE A 149 -7.28 -6.26 11.65
CA ILE A 149 -8.40 -5.36 11.95
C ILE A 149 -8.04 -3.92 11.60
N ARG A 150 -6.82 -3.49 11.94
CA ARG A 150 -6.34 -2.14 11.60
C ARG A 150 -6.30 -1.91 10.09
N TYR A 151 -6.01 -2.94 9.29
CA TYR A 151 -6.05 -2.83 7.84
C TYR A 151 -7.48 -2.62 7.32
N LEU A 152 -8.48 -3.31 7.89
CA LEU A 152 -9.88 -3.09 7.53
C LEU A 152 -10.35 -1.67 7.88
N ASP A 153 -10.01 -1.17 9.06
CA ASP A 153 -10.35 0.20 9.46
C ASP A 153 -9.68 1.25 8.55
N MET A 154 -8.43 1.00 8.17
CA MET A 154 -7.69 1.84 7.23
C MET A 154 -8.35 1.82 5.84
N LEU A 155 -8.77 0.64 5.38
CA LEU A 155 -9.45 0.45 4.12
C LEU A 155 -10.78 1.20 4.07
N GLU A 156 -11.59 1.11 5.13
CA GLU A 156 -12.85 1.85 5.24
C GLU A 156 -12.61 3.37 5.19
N ALA A 157 -11.61 3.86 5.93
CA ALA A 157 -11.28 5.29 5.95
C ALA A 157 -10.80 5.78 4.57
N LEU A 158 -9.96 5.02 3.86
CA LEU A 158 -9.54 5.37 2.51
C LEU A 158 -10.69 5.26 1.50
N ASN A 159 -11.65 4.35 1.71
CA ASN A 159 -12.84 4.28 0.87
C ASN A 159 -13.70 5.55 0.99
N GLN A 160 -13.76 6.16 2.18
CA GLN A 160 -14.40 7.48 2.34
C GLN A 160 -13.65 8.57 1.55
N VAL A 161 -12.31 8.55 1.55
CA VAL A 161 -11.53 9.46 0.72
C VAL A 161 -11.81 9.23 -0.77
N ARG A 162 -11.89 7.98 -1.22
CA ARG A 162 -12.24 7.62 -2.59
C ARG A 162 -13.61 8.16 -2.99
N ALA A 163 -14.62 7.97 -2.15
CA ALA A 163 -15.96 8.50 -2.38
C ALA A 163 -15.98 10.03 -2.46
N ARG A 164 -15.25 10.72 -1.58
CA ARG A 164 -15.19 12.19 -1.54
C ARG A 164 -14.38 12.81 -2.70
N SER A 165 -13.41 12.08 -3.23
CA SER A 165 -12.52 12.54 -4.32
C SER A 165 -12.98 12.11 -5.72
N GLY A 166 -14.01 11.25 -5.80
CA GLY A 166 -14.52 10.71 -7.05
C GLY A 166 -13.53 9.85 -7.82
N ARG A 167 -12.49 9.33 -7.16
CA ARG A 167 -11.45 8.49 -7.79
C ARG A 167 -12.00 7.09 -8.06
N ARG A 168 -11.49 6.47 -9.13
CA ARG A 168 -12.03 5.19 -9.64
C ARG A 168 -11.61 4.01 -8.80
N ASP A 169 -10.38 4.03 -8.31
CA ASP A 169 -9.78 2.91 -7.59
C ASP A 169 -8.76 3.39 -6.55
N PHE A 170 -8.19 2.45 -5.81
CA PHE A 170 -7.23 2.76 -4.75
C PHE A 170 -5.80 3.04 -5.23
N ARG A 171 -5.48 2.84 -6.51
CA ARG A 171 -4.18 3.27 -7.07
C ARG A 171 -4.15 4.79 -7.17
N GLU A 172 -5.23 5.38 -7.68
CA GLU A 172 -5.41 6.84 -7.71
C GLU A 172 -5.42 7.45 -6.28
N ILE A 173 -5.89 6.70 -5.28
CA ILE A 173 -5.86 7.13 -3.87
C ILE A 173 -4.44 7.06 -3.30
N ASP A 174 -3.64 6.05 -3.66
CA ASP A 174 -2.23 6.00 -3.27
C ASP A 174 -1.42 7.15 -3.90
N GLU A 175 -1.74 7.57 -5.12
CA GLU A 175 -1.18 8.77 -5.75
C GLU A 175 -1.61 10.05 -5.03
N LEU A 176 -2.91 10.17 -4.69
CA LEU A 176 -3.42 11.30 -3.91
C LEU A 176 -2.73 11.40 -2.55
N ALA A 177 -2.49 10.25 -1.91
CA ALA A 177 -1.77 10.16 -0.65
C ALA A 177 -0.31 10.61 -0.81
N TYR A 178 0.35 10.17 -1.87
CA TYR A 178 1.71 10.61 -2.21
C TYR A 178 1.80 12.13 -2.40
N GLN A 179 0.82 12.72 -3.11
CA GLN A 179 0.73 14.16 -3.29
C GLN A 179 0.55 14.89 -1.96
N ALA A 180 -0.45 14.48 -1.16
CA ALA A 180 -0.78 15.12 0.12
C ALA A 180 0.39 15.12 1.12
N ALA A 181 1.15 14.03 1.17
CA ALA A 181 2.34 13.92 2.02
C ALA A 181 3.43 14.95 1.65
N ARG A 182 3.48 15.39 0.39
CA ARG A 182 4.50 16.31 -0.13
C ARG A 182 4.05 17.77 -0.13
N THR A 183 2.75 18.04 -0.23
CA THR A 183 2.23 19.40 -0.02
C THR A 183 2.55 19.89 1.40
N LYS A 184 2.51 18.99 2.39
CA LYS A 184 2.92 19.29 3.77
C LYS A 184 4.41 19.61 3.91
N SER A 185 5.28 18.98 3.11
CA SER A 185 6.73 19.24 3.19
C SER A 185 7.13 20.56 2.52
N SER A 186 6.37 21.06 1.54
CA SER A 186 6.57 22.40 0.98
C SER A 186 6.11 23.55 1.88
N THR A 187 5.24 23.29 2.86
CA THR A 187 4.76 24.33 3.80
C THR A 187 5.69 24.52 5.02
N LYS A 188 6.75 23.71 5.16
CA LYS A 188 7.86 24.02 6.07
C LYS A 188 8.81 24.99 5.36
N ALA A 189 8.68 26.28 5.66
CA ALA A 189 9.56 27.32 5.14
C ALA A 189 11.03 27.08 5.59
N PRO A 190 12.04 27.35 4.74
CA PRO A 190 13.42 27.40 5.15
C PRO A 190 13.70 28.74 5.83
N GLY A 191 13.85 28.74 7.16
CA GLY A 191 14.31 29.91 7.90
C GLY A 191 13.61 30.13 9.24
N GLU A 192 13.91 29.28 10.22
CA GLU A 192 13.90 29.72 11.62
C GLU A 192 15.38 29.86 12.04
N ILE A 193 15.89 31.08 11.92
CA ILE A 193 17.12 31.50 12.57
C ILE A 193 16.72 31.80 14.02
N HIS A 194 17.19 30.99 14.96
CA HIS A 194 16.96 31.25 16.38
C HIS A 194 17.87 32.41 16.86
N PRO A 195 17.34 33.35 17.66
CA PRO A 195 18.18 34.27 18.44
C PRO A 195 18.94 33.54 19.56
#